data_AF-A0AAE9J7T5-F1
#
_entry.id   AF-A0AAE9J7T5-F1
#
_cell.length_a   1.000
_cell.length_b   1.000
_cell.length_c   1.000
_cell.angle_alpha   90.00
_cell.angle_beta   90.00
_cell.angle_gamma   90.00
#
_symmetry.space_group_name_H-M   'P 1'
#
loop_
_entity.id
_entity.type
_entity.pdbx_description
1 polymer ?
#
loop_
_entity_poly.entity_id
_entity_poly.type
_entity_poly.pdbx_seq_one_letter_code
_entity_poly.pdbx_strand_id
1 'polypeptide(L)'
;MLTPYLIGMWKVENLSSEVQFWWTDDVAEMPEIQTIRKDWCMFLGGFLVWYYMFILITCFFILALERTCASYFIQNYEKTTRSYIFIFLILFQHGMVLVMLWFCFFNRIAFSLCVLFTFSLNAFAVLLLWVNRQYNLILIRRFERNTKKSIEMYTLPARFQAKENVKAFDLTFRILIVGFFLIFTALFFLVFLNYKWLPSCGTFLLFCFENLVHLNPLIVCPVLILSVNPWRRRLSNWRIIRSVSCVTTQKELLKKEMGQQQETDFYFNQLNASWEQHIK
;
A
#
# COMPACT_ATOMS: atom_id res chain seq x y z
N MET A 1 3.36 -29.01 -2.70
CA MET A 1 2.81 -28.27 -3.86
C MET A 1 1.33 -28.07 -3.61
N LEU A 2 0.89 -26.82 -3.48
CA LEU A 2 -0.50 -26.45 -3.15
C LEU A 2 -1.41 -26.41 -4.40
N THR A 3 -0.95 -27.01 -5.49
CA THR A 3 -1.54 -26.85 -6.82
C THR A 3 -2.86 -27.59 -7.06
N PRO A 4 -3.33 -28.57 -6.24
CA PRO A 4 -4.72 -29.01 -6.34
C PRO A 4 -5.66 -28.31 -5.33
N TYR A 5 -5.22 -27.26 -4.61
CA TYR A 5 -5.98 -26.72 -3.46
C TYR A 5 -6.58 -25.32 -3.64
N LEU A 6 -6.29 -24.65 -4.76
CA LEU A 6 -6.83 -23.31 -5.07
C LEU A 6 -8.08 -23.34 -5.95
N ILE A 7 -8.35 -24.48 -6.58
CA ILE A 7 -9.63 -24.82 -7.20
C ILE A 7 -9.94 -26.20 -6.67
N GLY A 8 -11.15 -26.39 -6.19
CA GLY A 8 -11.44 -27.66 -5.57
C GLY A 8 -11.77 -28.74 -6.51
N MET A 9 -10.98 -29.81 -6.41
CA MET A 9 -11.42 -31.18 -6.18
C MET A 9 -10.19 -32.06 -5.91
N TRP A 10 -10.38 -33.19 -5.21
CA TRP A 10 -9.31 -34.15 -4.93
C TRP A 10 -9.19 -35.24 -6.00
N LYS A 11 -7.92 -35.56 -6.29
CA LYS A 11 -7.30 -36.71 -6.96
C LYS A 11 -7.64 -36.95 -8.45
N VAL A 12 -6.69 -36.58 -9.31
CA VAL A 12 -6.57 -37.17 -10.65
C VAL A 12 -5.81 -38.49 -10.51
N GLU A 13 -6.51 -39.61 -10.63
CA GLU A 13 -5.87 -40.85 -11.09
C GLU A 13 -5.59 -40.70 -12.60
N ASN A 14 -4.35 -41.01 -13.00
CA ASN A 14 -3.78 -40.81 -14.35
C ASN A 14 -3.47 -39.36 -14.75
N LEU A 15 -2.54 -38.71 -14.03
CA LEU A 15 -1.94 -37.45 -14.45
C LEU A 15 -0.91 -37.70 -15.58
N SER A 16 -1.37 -37.73 -16.84
CA SER A 16 -0.49 -37.72 -18.02
C SER A 16 -0.25 -36.31 -18.58
N SER A 17 -0.93 -35.29 -18.04
CA SER A 17 -0.72 -33.88 -18.38
C SER A 17 -0.60 -33.05 -17.11
N GLU A 18 0.55 -32.41 -16.93
CA GLU A 18 0.81 -31.47 -15.85
C GLU A 18 -0.21 -30.33 -15.91
N VAL A 19 -1.19 -30.32 -15.00
CA VAL A 19 -2.13 -29.20 -14.86
C VAL A 19 -1.35 -28.02 -14.25
N GLN A 20 -0.77 -27.19 -15.12
CA GLN A 20 0.06 -26.02 -14.77
C GLN A 20 -0.66 -24.69 -15.05
N PHE A 21 -1.99 -24.63 -14.90
CA PHE A 21 -2.75 -23.43 -15.26
C PHE A 21 -3.34 -22.74 -14.03
N TRP A 22 -2.87 -21.53 -13.78
CA TRP A 22 -3.46 -20.60 -12.82
C TRP A 22 -4.61 -19.77 -13.44
N TRP A 23 -4.51 -19.50 -14.75
CA TRP A 23 -5.54 -18.85 -15.57
C TRP A 23 -5.49 -19.48 -16.97
N THR A 24 -6.64 -19.91 -17.50
CA THR A 24 -6.78 -20.36 -18.89
C THR A 24 -8.06 -19.79 -19.49
N ASP A 25 -8.00 -19.38 -20.76
CA ASP A 25 -9.16 -18.97 -21.56
C ASP A 25 -9.74 -20.15 -22.35
N ASP A 26 -9.03 -21.29 -22.39
CA ASP A 26 -9.47 -22.50 -23.08
C ASP A 26 -10.39 -23.33 -22.18
N VAL A 27 -11.66 -23.44 -22.58
CA VAL A 27 -12.68 -24.21 -21.87
C VAL A 27 -12.29 -25.69 -21.78
N ALA A 28 -11.53 -26.22 -22.74
CA ALA A 28 -11.10 -27.62 -22.74
C ALA A 28 -9.99 -27.91 -21.71
N GLU A 29 -9.21 -26.90 -21.32
CA GLU A 29 -8.20 -27.01 -20.27
C GLU A 29 -8.78 -26.74 -18.86
N MET A 30 -10.03 -26.26 -18.77
CA MET A 30 -10.67 -25.96 -17.49
C MET A 30 -11.11 -27.25 -16.77
N PRO A 31 -10.83 -27.39 -15.46
CA PRO A 31 -11.32 -28.53 -14.69
C PRO A 31 -12.84 -28.50 -14.57
N GLU A 32 -13.50 -29.61 -14.92
CA GLU A 32 -14.95 -29.75 -14.81
C GLU A 32 -15.41 -29.94 -13.35
N ILE A 33 -16.38 -29.13 -12.92
CA ILE A 33 -17.03 -29.27 -11.61
C ILE A 33 -18.31 -30.10 -11.79
N GLN A 34 -18.32 -31.31 -11.22
CA GLN A 34 -19.46 -32.22 -11.33
C GLN A 34 -20.67 -31.76 -10.51
N THR A 35 -20.47 -31.18 -9.32
CA THR A 35 -21.60 -30.71 -8.48
C THR A 35 -21.19 -29.59 -7.52
N ILE A 36 -21.78 -28.40 -7.69
CA ILE A 36 -21.57 -27.21 -6.82
C ILE A 36 -21.72 -27.52 -5.32
N ARG A 37 -22.66 -28.42 -4.95
CA ARG A 37 -22.93 -28.78 -3.56
C ARG A 37 -21.79 -29.54 -2.87
N LYS A 38 -20.96 -30.29 -3.60
CA LYS A 38 -19.81 -31.00 -3.03
C LYS A 38 -18.56 -30.12 -3.00
N ASP A 39 -18.41 -29.23 -3.98
CA ASP A 39 -17.17 -28.48 -4.20
C ASP A 39 -17.25 -27.00 -3.77
N TRP A 40 -18.33 -26.61 -3.08
CA TRP A 40 -18.60 -25.24 -2.66
C TRP A 40 -17.47 -24.62 -1.83
N CYS A 41 -16.80 -25.41 -0.97
CA CYS A 41 -15.70 -24.93 -0.13
C CYS A 41 -14.57 -24.32 -0.96
N MET A 42 -14.40 -24.83 -2.17
CA MET A 42 -13.23 -24.52 -2.97
C MET A 42 -13.54 -23.45 -4.00
N PHE A 43 -14.79 -23.37 -4.44
CA PHE A 43 -15.35 -22.15 -5.03
C PHE A 43 -15.18 -20.96 -4.09
N LEU A 44 -15.53 -21.13 -2.80
CA LEU A 44 -15.32 -20.10 -1.77
C LEU A 44 -13.84 -19.80 -1.57
N GLY A 45 -12.98 -20.82 -1.51
CA GLY A 45 -11.53 -20.66 -1.39
C GLY A 45 -10.94 -19.81 -2.52
N GLY A 46 -11.24 -20.16 -3.78
CA GLY A 46 -10.81 -19.39 -4.95
C GLY A 46 -11.33 -17.94 -4.92
N PHE A 47 -12.60 -17.76 -4.56
CA PHE A 47 -13.19 -16.43 -4.41
C PHE A 47 -12.45 -15.58 -3.38
N LEU A 48 -12.15 -16.13 -2.20
CA LEU A 48 -11.44 -15.44 -1.13
C LEU A 48 -10.00 -15.09 -1.52
N VAL A 49 -9.33 -15.96 -2.28
CA VAL A 49 -7.96 -15.71 -2.73
C VAL A 49 -7.93 -14.59 -3.78
N TRP A 50 -8.83 -14.60 -4.76
CA TRP A 50 -8.95 -13.49 -5.72
C TRP A 50 -9.32 -12.17 -5.02
N TYR A 51 -10.26 -12.23 -4.09
CA TYR A 51 -10.66 -11.07 -3.28
C TYR A 51 -9.47 -10.48 -2.51
N TYR A 52 -8.67 -11.34 -1.86
CA TYR A 52 -7.45 -10.94 -1.17
C TYR A 52 -6.43 -10.29 -2.12
N MET A 53 -6.17 -10.87 -3.29
CA MET A 53 -5.24 -10.28 -4.27
C MET A 53 -5.69 -8.89 -4.73
N PHE A 54 -6.98 -8.71 -5.01
CA PHE A 54 -7.50 -7.39 -5.39
C PHE A 54 -7.45 -6.37 -4.25
N ILE A 55 -7.62 -6.79 -2.99
CA ILE A 55 -7.39 -5.90 -1.84
C ILE A 55 -5.93 -5.42 -1.83
N LEU A 56 -4.96 -6.32 -2.03
CA LEU A 56 -3.54 -5.95 -2.04
C LEU A 56 -3.21 -4.96 -3.16
N ILE A 57 -3.73 -5.21 -4.37
CA ILE A 57 -3.54 -4.35 -5.55
C ILE A 57 -4.14 -2.96 -5.32
N THR A 58 -5.34 -2.89 -4.73
CA THR A 58 -6.06 -1.63 -4.52
C THR A 58 -5.61 -0.84 -3.28
N CYS A 59 -4.94 -1.50 -2.33
CA CYS A 59 -4.53 -0.90 -1.05
C CYS A 59 -3.71 0.37 -1.24
N PHE A 60 -2.71 0.35 -2.12
CA PHE A 60 -1.84 1.51 -2.38
C PHE A 60 -2.56 2.69 -3.00
N PHE A 61 -3.53 2.42 -3.86
CA PHE A 61 -4.37 3.45 -4.43
C PHE A 61 -5.25 4.12 -3.37
N ILE A 62 -5.85 3.35 -2.47
CA ILE A 62 -6.65 3.87 -1.37
C ILE A 62 -5.80 4.67 -0.38
N LEU A 63 -4.59 4.20 -0.06
CA LEU A 63 -3.64 4.96 0.75
C LEU A 63 -3.25 6.29 0.08
N ALA A 64 -3.08 6.32 -1.25
CA ALA A 64 -2.84 7.56 -1.98
C ALA A 64 -4.02 8.54 -1.90
N LEU A 65 -5.26 8.05 -1.99
CA LEU A 65 -6.47 8.85 -1.84
C LEU A 65 -6.63 9.38 -0.41
N GLU A 66 -6.39 8.56 0.61
CA GLU A 66 -6.39 9.00 2.02
C GLU A 66 -5.44 10.18 2.22
N ARG A 67 -4.22 10.07 1.69
CA ARG A 67 -3.21 11.13 1.79
C ARG A 67 -3.58 12.39 1.00
N THR A 68 -4.32 12.23 -0.10
CA THR A 68 -4.88 13.36 -0.85
C THR A 68 -5.90 14.12 -0.01
N CYS A 69 -6.83 13.39 0.63
CA CYS A 69 -7.81 13.97 1.55
C CYS A 69 -7.13 14.68 2.72
N ALA A 70 -6.12 14.07 3.34
CA ALA A 70 -5.35 14.69 4.44
C ALA A 70 -4.65 15.99 4.01
N SER A 71 -4.12 16.03 2.77
CA SER A 71 -3.48 17.23 2.21
C SER A 71 -4.47 18.32 1.86
N TYR A 72 -5.67 17.95 1.36
CA TYR A 72 -6.73 18.89 1.01
C TYR A 72 -7.35 19.53 2.26
N PHE A 73 -7.61 18.75 3.31
CA PHE A 73 -8.25 19.21 4.54
C PHE A 73 -7.28 19.76 5.59
N ILE A 74 -6.07 20.16 5.20
CA ILE A 74 -5.00 20.54 6.12
C ILE A 74 -5.45 21.55 7.19
N GLN A 75 -6.20 22.60 6.81
CA GLN A 75 -6.61 23.65 7.75
C GLN A 75 -7.57 23.19 8.86
N ASN A 76 -8.38 22.16 8.60
CA ASN A 76 -9.44 21.72 9.49
C ASN A 76 -9.25 20.27 9.96
N TYR A 77 -8.10 19.66 9.70
CA TYR A 77 -7.85 18.24 9.94
C TYR A 77 -7.98 17.88 11.43
N GLU A 78 -7.33 18.64 12.31
CA GLU A 78 -7.37 18.43 13.77
C GLU A 78 -8.67 18.88 14.44
N LYS A 79 -9.42 19.80 13.82
CA LYS A 79 -10.61 20.40 14.45
C LYS A 79 -11.86 19.53 14.34
N THR A 80 -11.87 18.56 13.42
CA THR A 80 -13.07 17.78 13.10
C THR A 80 -12.69 16.35 12.78
N THR A 81 -13.23 15.41 13.56
CA THR A 81 -13.08 13.98 13.31
C THR A 81 -13.87 13.61 12.05
N ARG A 82 -13.19 13.06 11.03
CA ARG A 82 -13.80 12.74 9.72
C ARG A 82 -13.79 11.24 9.45
N SER A 83 -14.31 10.45 10.38
CA SER A 83 -14.39 8.99 10.23
C SER A 83 -15.19 8.57 9.00
N TYR A 84 -16.11 9.42 8.51
CA TYR A 84 -16.85 9.16 7.28
C TYR A 84 -15.97 9.07 6.03
N ILE A 85 -14.84 9.81 5.96
CA ILE A 85 -13.90 9.72 4.82
C ILE A 85 -13.27 8.33 4.79
N PHE A 86 -12.85 7.85 5.96
CA PHE A 86 -12.28 6.51 6.10
C PHE A 86 -13.29 5.43 5.72
N ILE A 87 -14.52 5.50 6.24
CA ILE A 87 -15.61 4.57 5.88
C ILE A 87 -15.88 4.60 4.38
N PHE A 88 -15.96 5.79 3.78
CA PHE A 88 -16.18 5.95 2.35
C PHE A 88 -15.05 5.32 1.52
N LEU A 89 -13.79 5.54 1.89
CA LEU A 89 -12.63 4.95 1.21
C LEU A 89 -12.63 3.43 1.29
N ILE A 90 -13.01 2.85 2.43
CA ILE A 90 -13.17 1.40 2.60
C ILE A 90 -14.28 0.87 1.70
N LEU A 91 -15.46 1.48 1.73
CA LEU A 91 -16.59 1.05 0.89
C LEU A 91 -16.25 1.16 -0.60
N PHE A 92 -15.55 2.24 -0.98
CA PHE A 92 -15.07 2.44 -2.34
C PHE A 92 -14.06 1.36 -2.75
N GLN A 93 -13.11 1.01 -1.87
CA GLN A 93 -12.18 -0.10 -2.11
C GLN A 93 -12.90 -1.41 -2.34
N HIS A 94 -13.80 -1.79 -1.44
CA HIS A 94 -14.55 -3.04 -1.55
C HIS A 94 -15.45 -3.06 -2.78
N GLY A 95 -16.07 -1.93 -3.14
CA GLY A 95 -16.82 -1.80 -4.39
C GLY A 95 -15.95 -2.09 -5.61
N MET A 96 -14.76 -1.48 -5.71
CA MET A 96 -13.82 -1.76 -6.81
C MET A 96 -13.38 -3.22 -6.84
N VAL A 97 -13.06 -3.80 -5.67
CA VAL A 97 -12.66 -5.20 -5.54
C VAL A 97 -13.76 -6.15 -6.01
N LEU A 98 -15.02 -5.92 -5.60
CA LEU A 98 -16.15 -6.77 -6.00
C LEU A 98 -16.43 -6.71 -7.50
N VAL A 99 -16.30 -5.53 -8.11
CA VAL A 99 -16.44 -5.37 -9.57
C VAL A 99 -15.35 -6.15 -10.29
N MET A 100 -14.08 -5.97 -9.91
CA MET A 100 -12.97 -6.69 -10.54
C MET A 100 -13.05 -8.20 -10.31
N LEU A 101 -13.49 -8.62 -9.13
CA LEU A 101 -13.71 -10.01 -8.79
C LEU A 101 -14.79 -10.62 -9.67
N TRP A 102 -15.92 -9.94 -9.90
CA TRP A 102 -16.95 -10.43 -10.81
C TRP A 102 -16.43 -10.61 -12.24
N PHE A 103 -15.66 -9.66 -12.76
CA PHE A 103 -15.07 -9.80 -14.09
C PHE A 103 -14.06 -10.95 -14.19
N CYS A 104 -13.14 -11.06 -13.23
CA CYS A 104 -12.03 -12.01 -13.31
C CYS A 104 -12.46 -13.42 -12.94
N PHE A 105 -13.24 -13.57 -11.87
CA PHE A 105 -13.65 -14.88 -11.35
C PHE A 105 -14.60 -15.63 -12.30
N PHE A 106 -15.40 -14.90 -13.09
CA PHE A 106 -16.26 -15.48 -14.13
C PHE A 106 -15.64 -15.44 -15.53
N ASN A 107 -14.33 -15.23 -15.63
CA ASN A 107 -13.56 -15.14 -16.88
C ASN A 107 -14.23 -14.24 -17.95
N ARG A 108 -14.70 -13.06 -17.55
CA ARG A 108 -15.38 -12.08 -18.43
C ARG A 108 -14.42 -11.04 -19.01
N ILE A 109 -13.14 -11.13 -18.66
CA ILE A 109 -12.09 -10.17 -19.03
C ILE A 109 -10.84 -10.94 -19.42
N ALA A 110 -10.15 -10.50 -20.46
CA ALA A 110 -8.89 -11.12 -20.87
C ALA A 110 -7.80 -10.87 -19.83
N PHE A 111 -6.91 -11.86 -19.64
CA PHE A 111 -5.79 -11.76 -18.71
C PHE A 111 -4.92 -10.49 -18.92
N SER A 112 -4.67 -10.12 -20.18
CA SER A 112 -3.91 -8.92 -20.54
C SER A 112 -4.53 -7.62 -20.01
N LEU A 113 -5.87 -7.53 -20.00
CA LEU A 113 -6.60 -6.39 -19.47
C LEU A 113 -6.52 -6.33 -17.94
N CYS A 114 -6.53 -7.47 -17.25
CA CYS A 114 -6.30 -7.53 -15.80
C CYS A 114 -4.90 -7.03 -15.42
N VAL A 115 -3.88 -7.43 -16.18
CA VAL A 115 -2.50 -6.96 -16.00
C VAL A 115 -2.41 -5.45 -16.25
N LEU A 116 -3.02 -4.96 -17.33
CA LEU A 116 -3.05 -3.54 -17.66
C LEU A 116 -3.76 -2.71 -16.59
N PHE A 117 -4.91 -3.18 -16.09
CA PHE A 117 -5.61 -2.54 -14.97
C PHE A 117 -4.72 -2.45 -13.73
N THR A 118 -4.07 -3.56 -13.37
CA THR A 118 -3.19 -3.62 -12.19
C THR A 118 -2.04 -2.63 -12.35
N PHE A 119 -1.38 -2.59 -13.50
CA PHE A 119 -0.31 -1.63 -13.78
C PHE A 119 -0.81 -0.18 -13.70
N SER A 120 -1.94 0.11 -14.36
CA SER A 120 -2.50 1.46 -14.46
C SER A 120 -2.92 2.02 -13.10
N LEU A 121 -3.60 1.20 -12.28
CA LEU A 121 -4.04 1.59 -10.94
C LEU A 121 -2.84 1.92 -10.03
N ASN A 122 -1.82 1.06 -10.08
CA ASN A 122 -0.61 1.21 -9.29
C ASN A 122 0.24 2.41 -9.74
N ALA A 123 0.38 2.64 -11.06
CA ALA A 123 1.03 3.82 -11.60
C ALA A 123 0.29 5.11 -11.21
N PHE A 124 -1.04 5.09 -11.23
CA PHE A 124 -1.86 6.23 -10.80
C PHE A 124 -1.69 6.52 -9.30
N ALA A 125 -1.58 5.49 -8.45
CA ALA A 125 -1.28 5.66 -7.03
C ALA A 125 0.07 6.39 -6.80
N VAL A 126 1.12 6.01 -7.55
CA VAL A 126 2.42 6.70 -7.50
C VAL A 126 2.29 8.15 -7.93
N LEU A 127 1.61 8.41 -9.05
CA LEU A 127 1.39 9.76 -9.56
C LEU A 127 0.69 10.64 -8.52
N LEU A 128 -0.40 10.15 -7.92
CA LEU A 128 -1.15 10.87 -6.89
C LEU A 128 -0.26 11.23 -5.71
N LEU A 129 0.53 10.29 -5.20
CA LEU A 129 1.42 10.55 -4.07
C LEU A 129 2.54 11.53 -4.41
N TRP A 130 3.10 11.42 -5.61
CA TRP A 130 4.11 12.35 -6.08
C TRP A 130 3.54 13.78 -6.20
N VAL A 131 2.37 13.93 -6.83
CA VAL A 131 1.67 15.23 -6.95
C VAL A 131 1.34 15.80 -5.58
N ASN A 132 0.77 15.00 -4.66
CA ASN A 132 0.45 15.44 -3.31
C ASN A 132 1.69 15.89 -2.52
N ARG A 133 2.80 15.16 -2.66
CA ARG A 133 4.06 15.53 -2.04
C ARG A 133 4.56 16.87 -2.57
N GLN A 134 4.54 17.07 -3.90
CA GLN A 134 4.93 18.36 -4.50
C GLN A 134 4.02 19.50 -4.05
N TYR A 135 2.71 19.26 -3.99
CA TYR A 135 1.74 20.23 -3.49
C TYR A 135 2.08 20.68 -2.06
N ASN A 136 2.32 19.73 -1.14
CA ASN A 136 2.69 20.06 0.25
C ASN A 136 4.03 20.79 0.34
N LEU A 137 5.03 20.44 -0.49
CA LEU A 137 6.31 21.17 -0.55
C LEU A 137 6.14 22.61 -1.06
N ILE A 138 5.33 22.82 -2.10
CA ILE A 138 5.02 24.15 -2.61
C ILE A 138 4.27 24.97 -1.54
N LEU A 139 3.36 24.34 -0.81
CA LEU A 139 2.63 24.98 0.28
C LEU A 139 3.58 25.45 1.39
N ILE A 140 4.54 24.62 1.82
CA ILE A 140 5.58 25.00 2.79
C ILE A 140 6.42 26.17 2.26
N ARG A 141 6.89 26.12 1.01
CA ARG A 141 7.67 27.21 0.41
C ARG A 141 6.88 28.52 0.31
N ARG A 142 5.57 28.46 0.07
CA ARG A 142 4.67 29.63 0.06
C ARG A 142 4.55 30.25 1.45
N PHE A 143 4.47 29.42 2.50
CA PHE A 143 4.49 29.92 3.87
C PHE A 143 5.81 30.61 4.23
N GLU A 144 6.95 30.12 3.72
CA GLU A 144 8.26 30.72 3.99
C GLU A 144 8.50 32.04 3.24
N ARG A 145 7.91 32.22 2.03
CA ARG A 145 8.14 33.42 1.20
C ARG A 145 7.18 34.59 1.44
N ASN A 146 5.92 34.34 1.82
CA ASN A 146 4.87 35.36 1.78
C ASN A 146 4.30 35.70 3.16
N THR A 147 5.00 36.51 3.95
CA THR A 147 4.59 36.92 5.32
C THR A 147 3.21 37.60 5.40
N LYS A 148 2.71 38.26 4.34
CA LYS A 148 1.39 38.92 4.34
C LYS A 148 0.22 37.98 4.05
N LYS A 149 0.35 37.10 3.04
CA LYS A 149 -0.68 36.10 2.68
C LYS A 149 -0.64 34.89 3.63
N SER A 150 0.49 34.72 4.32
CA SER A 150 0.61 33.77 5.40
C SER A 150 -0.35 34.15 6.51
N ILE A 151 -0.38 35.39 7.01
CA ILE A 151 -1.22 35.88 8.13
C ILE A 151 -2.71 35.51 8.01
N GLU A 152 -3.30 35.60 6.81
CA GLU A 152 -4.74 35.28 6.57
C GLU A 152 -5.06 33.77 6.64
N MET A 153 -4.11 32.90 6.29
CA MET A 153 -4.23 31.44 6.38
C MET A 153 -3.32 30.85 7.48
N TYR A 154 -2.69 31.69 8.31
CA TYR A 154 -1.64 31.30 9.23
C TYR A 154 -2.27 30.80 10.51
N THR A 155 -2.38 29.49 10.61
CA THR A 155 -2.36 28.87 11.93
C THR A 155 -1.06 28.09 12.02
N LEU A 156 -0.30 28.30 13.10
CA LEU A 156 0.87 27.50 13.45
C LEU A 156 0.59 25.98 13.26
N PRO A 157 -0.60 25.45 13.62
CA PRO A 157 -1.04 24.11 13.27
C PRO A 157 -0.89 23.71 11.79
N ALA A 158 -1.36 24.54 10.85
CA ALA A 158 -1.33 24.21 9.42
C ALA A 158 0.10 24.02 8.87
N ARG A 159 1.08 24.76 9.40
CA ARG A 159 2.50 24.62 9.03
C ARG A 159 3.10 23.34 9.60
N PHE A 160 2.80 23.02 10.85
CA PHE A 160 3.23 21.76 11.48
C PHE A 160 2.65 20.55 10.74
N GLN A 161 1.37 20.60 10.41
CA GLN A 161 0.69 19.57 9.63
C GLN A 161 1.29 19.40 8.23
N ALA A 162 1.62 20.49 7.54
CA ALA A 162 2.25 20.38 6.22
C ALA A 162 3.62 19.70 6.29
N LYS A 163 4.44 20.09 7.29
CA LYS A 163 5.75 19.47 7.55
C LYS A 163 5.62 17.99 7.93
N GLU A 164 4.61 17.64 8.71
CA GLU A 164 4.31 16.26 9.11
C GLU A 164 3.81 15.41 7.93
N ASN A 165 2.88 15.94 7.13
CA ASN A 165 2.38 15.30 5.93
C ASN A 165 3.52 14.97 4.95
N VAL A 166 4.47 15.88 4.71
CA VAL A 166 5.65 15.57 3.85
C VAL A 166 6.47 14.40 4.40
N LYS A 167 6.69 14.32 5.73
CA LYS A 167 7.36 13.17 6.33
C LYS A 167 6.54 11.89 6.17
N ALA A 168 5.23 11.97 6.34
CA ALA A 168 4.31 10.86 6.13
C ALA A 168 4.31 10.39 4.67
N PHE A 169 4.44 11.30 3.69
CA PHE A 169 4.61 10.95 2.28
C PHE A 169 5.94 10.22 2.02
N ASP A 170 7.05 10.74 2.54
CA ASP A 170 8.36 10.10 2.39
C ASP A 170 8.38 8.69 3.00
N LEU A 171 7.68 8.50 4.13
CA LEU A 171 7.45 7.20 4.76
C LEU A 171 6.62 6.28 3.87
N THR A 172 5.45 6.75 3.45
CA THR A 172 4.49 6.00 2.63
C THR A 172 5.14 5.57 1.31
N PHE A 173 5.96 6.42 0.70
CA PHE A 173 6.69 6.13 -0.54
C PHE A 173 7.66 4.96 -0.40
N ARG A 174 8.36 4.81 0.75
CA ARG A 174 9.27 3.68 0.99
C ARG A 174 8.52 2.36 1.06
N ILE A 175 7.40 2.34 1.77
CA ILE A 175 6.52 1.16 1.91
C ILE A 175 5.99 0.76 0.53
N LEU A 176 5.61 1.75 -0.27
CA LEU A 176 5.11 1.53 -1.62
C LEU A 176 6.14 0.92 -2.55
N ILE A 177 7.39 1.37 -2.52
CA ILE A 177 8.45 0.77 -3.36
C ILE A 177 8.56 -0.73 -3.09
N VAL A 178 8.55 -1.15 -1.81
CA VAL A 178 8.59 -2.57 -1.46
C VAL A 178 7.32 -3.29 -1.92
N GLY A 179 6.17 -2.68 -1.67
CA GLY A 179 4.88 -3.21 -2.11
C GLY A 179 4.77 -3.43 -3.61
N PHE A 180 5.17 -2.44 -4.41
CA PHE A 180 5.23 -2.54 -5.87
C PHE A 180 6.18 -3.63 -6.31
N PHE A 181 7.36 -3.73 -5.69
CA PHE A 181 8.31 -4.80 -6.02
C PHE A 181 7.65 -6.18 -5.84
N LEU A 182 6.90 -6.40 -4.76
CA LEU A 182 6.17 -7.66 -4.54
C LEU A 182 5.06 -7.88 -5.58
N ILE A 183 4.23 -6.86 -5.86
CA ILE A 183 3.14 -6.96 -6.85
C ILE A 183 3.70 -7.24 -8.25
N PHE A 184 4.73 -6.52 -8.68
CA PHE A 184 5.32 -6.70 -10.00
C PHE A 184 6.04 -8.04 -10.13
N THR A 185 6.71 -8.51 -9.08
CA THR A 185 7.31 -9.86 -9.07
C THR A 185 6.23 -10.94 -9.17
N ALA A 186 5.10 -10.77 -8.49
CA ALA A 186 3.96 -11.68 -8.59
C ALA A 186 3.37 -11.69 -10.01
N LEU A 187 3.12 -10.52 -10.59
CA LEU A 187 2.63 -10.38 -11.96
C LEU A 187 3.61 -10.98 -12.98
N PHE A 188 4.92 -10.81 -12.77
CA PHE A 188 5.94 -11.41 -13.62
C PHE A 188 5.82 -12.94 -13.64
N PHE A 189 5.71 -13.58 -12.47
CA PHE A 189 5.50 -15.03 -12.42
C PHE A 189 4.19 -15.45 -13.10
N LEU A 190 3.11 -14.70 -12.92
CA LEU A 190 1.83 -14.98 -13.56
C LEU A 190 1.87 -14.89 -15.08
N VAL A 191 2.56 -13.89 -15.63
CA VAL A 191 2.73 -13.74 -17.08
C VAL A 191 3.52 -14.93 -17.64
N PHE A 192 4.61 -15.33 -16.98
CA PHE A 192 5.41 -16.48 -17.42
C PHE A 192 4.62 -17.79 -17.38
N LEU A 193 3.78 -17.97 -16.36
CA LEU A 193 2.88 -19.13 -16.24
C LEU A 193 1.79 -19.13 -17.32
N ASN A 194 1.08 -18.02 -17.49
CA ASN A 194 -0.05 -17.93 -18.41
C ASN A 194 0.36 -18.11 -19.87
N TYR A 195 1.48 -17.51 -20.30
CA TYR A 195 1.98 -17.65 -21.67
C TYR A 195 2.86 -18.89 -21.90
N LYS A 196 2.98 -19.78 -20.90
CA LYS A 196 3.78 -21.02 -20.98
C LYS A 196 5.22 -20.76 -21.48
N TRP A 197 5.84 -19.64 -21.10
CA TRP A 197 7.18 -19.25 -21.60
C TRP A 197 8.30 -20.17 -21.09
N LEU A 198 8.15 -20.71 -19.88
CA LEU A 198 9.11 -21.64 -19.25
C LEU A 198 8.35 -22.83 -18.65
N PRO A 199 7.85 -23.78 -19.48
CA PRO A 199 7.02 -24.89 -19.02
C PRO A 199 7.78 -25.81 -18.05
N SER A 200 9.09 -26.02 -18.28
CA SER A 200 9.94 -26.83 -17.38
C SER A 200 10.08 -26.25 -15.96
N CYS A 201 9.81 -24.95 -15.79
CA CYS A 201 9.86 -24.28 -14.48
C CYS A 201 8.46 -23.90 -13.96
N GLY A 202 7.37 -24.31 -14.64
CA GLY A 202 6.00 -23.89 -14.31
C GLY A 202 5.65 -24.15 -12.84
N THR A 203 5.90 -25.36 -12.35
CA THR A 203 5.57 -25.69 -10.95
C THR A 203 6.40 -24.94 -9.92
N PHE A 204 7.65 -24.59 -10.24
CA PHE A 204 8.48 -23.74 -9.39
C PHE A 204 7.98 -22.28 -9.38
N LEU A 205 7.65 -21.72 -10.55
CA LEU A 205 7.11 -20.37 -10.68
C LEU A 205 5.78 -20.22 -9.94
N LEU A 206 4.90 -21.23 -10.03
CA LEU A 206 3.63 -21.28 -9.31
C LEU A 206 3.84 -21.35 -7.79
N PHE A 207 4.78 -22.19 -7.33
CA PHE A 207 5.16 -22.23 -5.93
C PHE A 207 5.68 -20.87 -5.44
N CYS A 208 6.56 -20.21 -6.21
CA CYS A 208 7.06 -18.88 -5.87
C CYS A 208 5.94 -17.83 -5.81
N PHE A 209 5.02 -17.84 -6.78
CA PHE A 209 3.87 -16.96 -6.82
C PHE A 209 2.96 -17.13 -5.60
N GLU A 210 2.55 -18.36 -5.27
CA GLU A 210 1.68 -18.63 -4.12
C GLU A 210 2.32 -18.17 -2.81
N ASN A 211 3.59 -18.50 -2.60
CA ASN A 211 4.31 -18.06 -1.40
C ASN A 211 4.45 -16.54 -1.35
N LEU A 212 4.71 -15.88 -2.48
CA LEU A 212 4.82 -14.43 -2.55
C LEU A 212 3.51 -13.73 -2.18
N VAL A 213 2.36 -14.26 -2.64
CA VAL A 213 1.04 -13.72 -2.33
C VAL A 213 0.67 -13.95 -0.86
N HIS A 214 0.84 -15.18 -0.35
CA HIS A 214 0.40 -15.55 0.99
C HIS A 214 1.34 -15.11 2.10
N LEU A 215 2.66 -15.09 1.85
CA LEU A 215 3.67 -14.69 2.84
C LEU A 215 4.02 -13.20 2.76
N ASN A 216 3.35 -12.41 1.93
CA ASN A 216 3.58 -10.96 1.85
C ASN A 216 3.54 -10.24 3.21
N PRO A 217 2.71 -10.64 4.21
CA PRO A 217 2.66 -9.91 5.47
C PRO A 217 3.97 -10.04 6.25
N LEU A 218 4.72 -11.14 6.06
CA LEU A 218 6.05 -11.33 6.65
C LEU A 218 7.09 -10.34 6.11
N ILE A 219 6.85 -9.74 4.94
CA ILE A 219 7.74 -8.73 4.35
C ILE A 219 7.19 -7.32 4.62
N VAL A 220 5.91 -7.10 4.34
CA VAL A 220 5.26 -5.79 4.42
C VAL A 220 5.18 -5.30 5.87
N CYS A 221 4.83 -6.16 6.84
CA CYS A 221 4.69 -5.74 8.24
C CYS A 221 6.03 -5.30 8.85
N PRO A 222 7.15 -6.03 8.72
CA PRO A 222 8.45 -5.52 9.18
C PRO A 222 8.86 -4.22 8.51
N VAL A 223 8.60 -4.06 7.21
CA VAL A 223 8.91 -2.82 6.48
C VAL A 223 8.08 -1.65 7.03
N LEU A 224 6.78 -1.82 7.26
CA LEU A 224 5.93 -0.82 7.89
C LEU A 224 6.47 -0.39 9.26
N ILE A 225 6.79 -1.37 10.11
CA ILE A 225 7.28 -1.15 11.47
C ILE A 225 8.64 -0.44 11.47
N LEU A 226 9.58 -0.87 10.62
CA LEU A 226 10.92 -0.28 10.51
C LEU A 226 10.90 1.10 9.84
N SER A 227 9.88 1.40 9.04
CA SER A 227 9.75 2.69 8.39
C SER A 227 9.37 3.79 9.40
N VAL A 228 8.60 3.47 10.44
CA VAL A 228 8.16 4.45 11.45
C VAL A 228 9.23 4.67 12.53
N ASN A 229 9.75 5.90 12.65
CA ASN A 229 10.90 6.23 13.50
C ASN A 229 10.78 5.81 14.98
N PRO A 230 9.66 6.06 15.70
CA PRO A 230 9.48 5.57 17.07
C PRO A 230 9.65 4.05 17.23
N TRP A 231 9.05 3.28 16.32
CA TRP A 231 9.10 1.81 16.33
C TRP A 231 10.48 1.29 15.96
N ARG A 232 11.10 1.89 14.93
CA ARG A 232 12.48 1.58 14.53
C ARG A 232 13.46 1.80 15.68
N ARG A 233 13.35 2.90 16.43
CA ARG A 233 14.22 3.17 17.59
C ARG A 233 14.05 2.13 18.68
N ARG A 234 12.80 1.76 18.97
CA ARG A 234 12.49 0.76 20.00
C ARG A 234 12.99 -0.64 19.61
N LEU A 235 12.94 -0.99 18.32
CA LEU A 235 13.48 -2.23 17.76
C LEU A 235 15.00 -2.22 17.60
N SER A 236 15.62 -1.08 17.29
CA SER A 236 17.08 -0.96 17.22
C SER A 236 17.76 -1.17 18.58
N ASN A 237 17.03 -1.02 19.68
CA ASN A 237 17.51 -1.36 21.01
C ASN A 237 17.52 -2.87 21.26
N TRP A 238 16.86 -3.68 20.42
CA TRP A 238 17.09 -5.12 20.36
C TRP A 238 18.38 -5.43 19.60
N ARG A 239 19.27 -6.17 20.25
CA ARG A 239 20.67 -6.43 19.83
C ARG A 239 20.81 -7.06 18.43
N ILE A 240 19.75 -7.64 17.86
CA ILE A 240 19.76 -8.38 16.60
C ILE A 240 19.76 -7.45 15.36
N ILE A 241 19.22 -6.23 15.46
CA ILE A 241 19.00 -5.32 14.29
C ILE A 241 20.16 -4.32 14.11
N ARG A 242 21.20 -4.39 14.94
CA ARG A 242 22.31 -3.42 14.96
C ARG A 242 23.19 -3.44 13.68
N SER A 243 23.14 -4.51 12.88
CA SER A 243 24.02 -4.65 11.71
C SER A 243 23.48 -4.08 10.39
N VAL A 244 22.17 -3.77 10.29
CA VAL A 244 21.55 -3.39 8.99
C VAL A 244 21.27 -1.88 8.89
N SER A 245 21.33 -1.12 9.98
CA SER A 245 21.01 0.32 9.95
C SER A 245 22.25 1.17 9.62
N CYS A 246 22.34 1.52 8.34
CA CYS A 246 23.16 2.56 7.74
C CYS A 246 23.39 3.78 8.68
N VAL A 247 24.65 3.97 9.05
CA VAL A 247 25.17 5.01 9.98
C VAL A 247 25.00 6.44 9.44
N THR A 248 24.75 6.61 8.13
CA THR A 248 24.72 7.92 7.47
C THR A 248 23.43 8.71 7.70
N THR A 249 22.26 8.05 7.79
CA THR A 249 20.96 8.74 7.95
C THR A 249 20.70 9.22 9.38
N GLN A 250 21.38 8.64 10.37
CA GLN A 250 21.11 8.89 11.79
C GLN A 250 21.63 10.26 12.26
N LYS A 251 22.73 10.76 11.66
CA LYS A 251 23.29 12.09 11.95
C LYS A 251 22.42 13.24 11.39
N GLU A 252 21.85 13.10 10.20
CA GLU A 252 20.93 14.11 9.64
C GLU A 252 19.60 14.16 10.40
N LEU A 253 19.10 13.01 10.88
CA LEU A 253 17.84 12.93 11.60
C LEU A 253 17.91 13.55 13.01
N LEU A 254 19.02 13.31 13.72
CA LEU A 254 19.27 13.91 15.05
C LEU A 254 19.30 15.45 14.96
N LYS A 255 19.95 15.97 13.91
CA LYS A 255 20.02 17.41 13.65
C LYS A 255 18.64 18.02 13.32
N LYS A 256 17.76 17.25 12.66
CA LYS A 256 16.40 17.69 12.29
C LYS A 256 15.41 17.64 13.46
N GLU A 257 15.54 16.66 14.36
CA GLU A 257 14.77 16.63 15.63
C GLU A 257 15.16 17.77 16.55
N MET A 258 16.47 18.03 16.70
CA MET A 258 16.96 19.14 17.52
C MET A 258 16.45 20.50 17.00
N GLY A 259 16.40 20.68 15.68
CA GLY A 259 15.84 21.89 15.06
C GLY A 259 14.32 22.03 15.22
N GLN A 260 13.56 20.93 15.19
CA GLN A 260 12.11 20.98 15.44
C GLN A 260 11.78 21.28 16.91
N GLN A 261 12.55 20.72 17.83
CA GLN A 261 12.38 20.96 19.26
C GLN A 261 12.68 22.43 19.59
N GLN A 262 13.77 22.96 19.03
CA GLN A 262 14.09 24.40 19.13
C GLN A 262 13.05 25.31 18.49
N GLU A 263 12.50 24.96 17.31
CA GLU A 263 11.37 25.72 16.73
C GLU A 263 10.14 25.68 17.65
N THR A 264 9.83 24.51 18.22
CA THR A 264 8.67 24.31 19.10
C THR A 264 8.81 25.12 20.38
N ASP A 265 9.96 25.03 21.05
CA ASP A 265 10.26 25.78 22.25
C ASP A 265 10.25 27.30 22.00
N PHE A 266 10.78 27.75 20.85
CA PHE A 266 10.71 29.16 20.45
C PHE A 266 9.26 29.65 20.32
N TYR A 267 8.38 28.88 19.67
CA TYR A 267 6.97 29.26 19.52
C TYR A 267 6.21 29.22 20.84
N PHE A 268 6.42 28.21 21.69
CA PHE A 268 5.78 28.16 23.01
C PHE A 268 6.25 29.29 23.92
N ASN A 269 7.55 29.63 23.90
CA ASN A 269 8.09 30.76 24.64
C ASN A 269 7.52 32.09 24.14
N GLN A 270 7.37 32.26 22.83
CA GLN A 270 6.75 33.45 22.25
C GLN A 270 5.26 33.56 22.61
N LEU A 271 4.54 32.44 22.66
CA LEU A 271 3.13 32.40 23.06
C LEU A 271 2.96 32.72 24.55
N ASN A 272 3.82 32.17 25.40
CA ASN A 272 3.82 32.44 26.84
C ASN A 272 4.15 33.91 27.13
N ALA A 273 5.15 34.48 26.46
CA ALA A 273 5.48 35.90 26.57
C ALA A 273 4.33 36.83 26.12
N SER A 274 3.58 36.43 25.08
CA SER A 274 2.39 37.16 24.63
C SER A 274 1.23 37.09 25.63
N TRP A 275 1.07 35.98 26.35
CA TRP A 275 0.04 35.84 27.38
C TRP A 275 0.37 36.60 28.66
N GLU A 276 1.63 36.60 29.08
CA GLU A 276 2.08 37.37 30.26
C GLU A 276 1.93 38.89 30.07
N GLN A 277 2.01 39.39 28.83
CA GLN A 277 1.77 40.82 28.52
C GLN A 277 0.29 41.24 28.61
N HIS A 278 -0.66 40.30 28.53
CA HIS A 278 -2.10 40.60 28.64
C HIS A 278 -2.66 40.49 30.06
N ILE A 279 -1.84 40.07 31.04
CA ILE A 279 -2.22 39.89 32.45
C ILE A 279 -1.74 41.05 33.34
N LYS A 280 -1.04 42.04 32.77
CA LYS A 280 -0.72 43.33 33.42
C LYS A 280 -1.62 44.43 32.91
#